data_AF-H0E9H8-F1
#
_entry.id   AF-H0E9H8-F1
#
_cell.length_a   1.000
_cell.length_b   1.000
_cell.length_c   1.000
_cell.angle_alpha   90.00
_cell.angle_beta   90.00
_cell.angle_gamma   90.00
#
_symmetry.space_group_name_H-M   'P 1'
#
loop_
_entity.id
_entity.type
_entity.pdbx_description
1 polymer ?
#
loop_
_entity_poly.entity_id
_entity_poly.type
_entity_poly.pdbx_seq_one_letter_code
_entity_poly.pdbx_strand_id
1 'polypeptide(L)'
;MAVSALVPVLRPHRRRRALLRTGQRVARRLPGAIESPAAIRRRTAAEQRTRTLAVVAAVTGAGAVALEVARVWRRGSAPLPSEADRVLDAGAEAVGETVQVAVAGYRQGSDRENALLNLLLSFTGTWLMTRLSTTMIRRRGRFGPLRDVVVSDTHVHHFVPGIAMAFLAGGASIAARSEAADRWLAVPFGAGVALTLDESALLLKLDDVYWTEEGAVSVQVTLASFAMLSTLLVASRMLRRGEQVVLAESRAADDDDRPTTHLHVVTA
;
A
#
# COMPACT_ATOMS: atom_id res chain seq x y z
N MET A 1 58.92 76.13 34.46
CA MET A 1 57.67 75.94 33.70
C MET A 1 57.50 74.44 33.48
N ALA A 2 56.74 73.77 34.35
CA ALA A 2 55.36 73.27 34.13
C ALA A 2 55.36 71.84 33.51
N VAL A 3 55.09 70.78 34.30
CA VAL A 3 53.82 70.01 34.44
C VAL A 3 53.66 68.95 33.33
N SER A 4 53.84 67.64 33.61
CA SER A 4 52.79 66.61 33.92
C SER A 4 52.09 66.06 32.63
N ALA A 5 51.65 64.81 32.41
CA ALA A 5 51.78 63.46 32.99
C ALA A 5 51.07 62.45 32.04
N LEU A 6 51.14 61.14 32.34
CA LEU A 6 50.24 60.01 31.98
C LEU A 6 50.23 59.35 30.55
N VAL A 7 50.84 58.15 30.46
CA VAL A 7 50.30 56.79 30.09
C VAL A 7 48.87 56.73 29.49
N PRO A 8 48.55 55.94 28.42
CA PRO A 8 48.54 54.46 28.49
C PRO A 8 48.89 53.61 27.26
N VAL A 9 49.35 52.40 27.61
CA VAL A 9 49.52 51.18 26.80
C VAL A 9 48.16 50.69 26.29
N LEU A 10 48.04 50.51 24.97
CA LEU A 10 46.98 49.70 24.34
C LEU A 10 47.59 48.82 23.23
N ARG A 11 47.55 47.50 23.43
CA ARG A 11 47.82 46.47 22.40
C ARG A 11 46.59 46.28 21.50
N PRO A 12 46.78 45.87 20.24
CA PRO A 12 45.81 44.95 19.64
C PRO A 12 46.43 43.72 18.94
N HIS A 13 45.92 42.56 19.39
CA HIS A 13 45.48 41.39 18.62
C HIS A 13 46.41 40.70 17.60
N ARG A 14 47.20 39.74 18.11
CA ARG A 14 47.59 38.55 17.34
C ARG A 14 46.36 37.65 17.11
N ARG A 15 45.85 37.61 15.88
CA ARG A 15 44.84 36.62 15.44
C ARG A 15 45.42 35.22 15.56
N ARG A 16 45.03 34.47 16.59
CA ARG A 16 45.21 33.02 16.65
C ARG A 16 44.20 32.37 15.70
N ARG A 17 44.68 31.78 14.61
CA ARG A 17 43.92 30.78 13.85
C ARG A 17 43.72 29.57 14.77
N ALA A 18 42.56 29.49 15.41
CA ALA A 18 42.09 28.26 16.01
C ALA A 18 41.67 27.32 14.88
N LEU A 19 42.56 26.40 14.52
CA LEU A 19 42.20 25.19 13.80
C LEU A 19 41.28 24.38 14.71
N LEU A 20 39.97 24.61 14.60
CA LEU A 20 38.97 23.65 15.05
C LEU A 20 39.08 22.42 14.13
N ARG A 21 40.00 21.53 14.49
CA ARG A 21 39.94 20.11 14.12
C ARG A 21 38.72 19.53 14.81
N THR A 22 37.54 19.82 14.29
CA THR A 22 36.34 19.03 14.57
C THR A 22 36.53 17.72 13.81
N GLY A 23 37.30 16.82 14.41
CA GLY A 23 37.39 15.45 13.94
C GLY A 23 36.01 14.84 14.06
N GLN A 24 35.22 14.88 12.98
CA GLN A 24 34.20 13.88 12.72
C GLN A 24 34.93 12.54 12.70
N ARG A 25 35.06 11.92 13.89
CA ARG A 25 35.28 10.49 13.97
C ARG A 25 33.99 9.88 13.47
N VAL A 26 33.91 9.68 12.16
CA VAL A 26 33.03 8.67 11.57
C VAL A 26 33.46 7.38 12.25
N ALA A 27 32.72 7.00 13.29
CA ALA A 27 32.92 5.75 14.01
C ALA A 27 32.54 4.64 13.04
N ARG A 28 33.50 4.25 12.21
CA ARG A 28 33.44 3.09 11.33
C ARG A 28 33.23 1.90 12.26
N ARG A 29 31.98 1.47 12.43
CA ARG A 29 31.67 0.30 13.24
C ARG A 29 32.38 -0.89 12.63
N LEU A 30 33.30 -1.45 13.39
CA LEU A 30 33.96 -2.69 13.04
C LEU A 30 32.89 -3.79 12.96
N PRO A 31 32.89 -4.64 11.91
CA PRO A 31 32.04 -5.82 11.89
C PRO A 31 32.34 -6.66 13.13
N GLY A 32 31.31 -6.90 13.97
CA GLY A 32 31.46 -7.62 15.24
C GLY A 32 31.27 -6.79 16.53
N ALA A 33 30.94 -5.50 16.43
CA ALA A 33 30.58 -4.71 17.62
C ALA A 33 29.33 -5.28 18.31
N ILE A 34 29.49 -5.75 19.55
CA ILE A 34 28.42 -6.30 20.39
C ILE A 34 27.30 -5.25 20.53
N GLU A 35 26.08 -5.60 20.13
CA GLU A 35 24.93 -4.72 20.28
C GLU A 35 24.68 -4.39 21.76
N SER A 36 24.40 -3.12 22.06
CA SER A 36 24.07 -2.75 23.44
C SER A 36 22.74 -3.39 23.87
N PRO A 37 22.56 -3.74 25.15
CA PRO A 37 21.28 -4.28 25.65
C PRO A 37 20.08 -3.36 25.37
N ALA A 38 20.32 -2.05 25.26
CA ALA A 38 19.31 -1.08 24.86
C ALA A 38 18.90 -1.23 23.38
N ALA A 39 19.84 -1.48 22.47
CA ALA A 39 19.56 -1.72 21.05
C ALA A 39 18.76 -3.01 20.85
N ILE A 40 19.12 -4.09 21.57
CA ILE A 40 18.40 -5.37 21.55
C ILE A 40 16.96 -5.20 22.02
N ARG A 41 16.74 -4.51 23.17
CA ARG A 41 15.39 -4.25 23.70
C ARG A 41 14.51 -3.42 22.76
N ARG A 42 15.08 -2.41 22.09
CA ARG A 42 14.35 -1.60 21.11
C ARG A 42 13.91 -2.45 19.90
N ARG A 43 14.82 -3.28 19.38
CA ARG A 43 14.52 -4.19 18.28
C ARG A 43 13.43 -5.19 18.64
N THR A 44 13.51 -5.84 19.79
CA THR A 44 12.49 -6.81 20.22
C THR A 44 11.13 -6.14 20.44
N ALA A 45 11.10 -4.93 20.99
CA ALA A 45 9.87 -4.14 21.13
C ALA A 45 9.25 -3.77 19.76
N ALA A 46 10.07 -3.37 18.77
CA ALA A 46 9.61 -3.06 17.42
C ALA A 46 9.07 -4.31 16.69
N GLU A 47 9.74 -5.46 16.86
CA GLU A 47 9.28 -6.75 16.34
C GLU A 47 7.93 -7.17 16.96
N GLN A 48 7.77 -6.98 18.28
CA GLN A 48 6.49 -7.23 18.97
C GLN A 48 5.38 -6.33 18.45
N ARG A 49 5.62 -5.02 18.34
CA ARG A 49 4.63 -4.07 17.77
C ARG A 49 4.20 -4.48 16.36
N THR A 50 5.15 -4.84 15.51
CA THR A 50 4.86 -5.28 14.13
C THR A 50 4.01 -6.55 14.11
N ARG A 51 4.29 -7.52 15.00
CA ARG A 51 3.47 -8.74 15.13
C ARG A 51 2.06 -8.43 15.64
N THR A 52 1.94 -7.57 16.64
CA THR A 52 0.62 -7.14 17.15
C THR A 52 -0.21 -6.50 16.06
N LEU A 53 0.38 -5.57 15.28
CA LEU A 53 -0.30 -4.95 14.14
C LEU A 53 -0.73 -5.99 13.09
N ALA A 54 0.12 -6.96 12.77
CA ALA A 54 -0.23 -8.02 11.83
C ALA A 54 -1.40 -8.90 12.33
N VAL A 55 -1.41 -9.24 13.63
CA VAL A 55 -2.52 -10.01 14.23
C VAL A 55 -3.82 -9.19 14.21
N VAL A 56 -3.77 -7.92 14.61
CA VAL A 56 -4.94 -7.04 14.59
C VAL A 56 -5.49 -6.88 13.17
N ALA A 57 -4.62 -6.70 12.17
CA ALA A 57 -5.02 -6.61 10.78
C ALA A 57 -5.66 -7.91 10.28
N ALA A 58 -5.07 -9.07 10.60
CA ALA A 58 -5.61 -10.37 10.20
C ALA A 58 -6.98 -10.64 10.84
N VAL A 59 -7.13 -10.36 12.14
CA VAL A 59 -8.41 -10.53 12.86
C VAL A 59 -9.48 -9.60 12.30
N THR A 60 -9.15 -8.32 12.11
CA THR A 60 -10.10 -7.33 11.55
C THR A 60 -10.51 -7.72 10.13
N GLY A 61 -9.56 -8.13 9.27
CA GLY A 61 -9.82 -8.56 7.91
C GLY A 61 -10.69 -9.82 7.85
N ALA A 62 -10.35 -10.85 8.64
CA ALA A 62 -11.15 -12.08 8.74
C ALA A 62 -12.57 -11.78 9.26
N GLY A 63 -12.70 -10.91 10.26
CA GLY A 63 -14.00 -10.46 10.77
C GLY A 63 -14.83 -9.75 9.72
N ALA A 64 -14.22 -8.83 8.94
CA ALA A 64 -14.91 -8.15 7.85
C ALA A 64 -15.41 -9.13 6.78
N VAL A 65 -14.57 -10.09 6.36
CA VAL A 65 -14.97 -11.14 5.40
C VAL A 65 -16.11 -12.00 5.97
N ALA A 66 -16.01 -12.43 7.23
CA ALA A 66 -17.06 -13.21 7.87
C ALA A 66 -18.38 -12.44 7.97
N LEU A 67 -18.33 -11.13 8.22
CA LEU A 67 -19.52 -10.26 8.24
C LEU A 67 -20.16 -10.13 6.85
N GLU A 68 -19.38 -10.07 5.78
CA GLU A 68 -19.90 -10.05 4.41
C GLU A 68 -20.53 -11.39 4.03
N VAL A 69 -19.87 -12.52 4.36
CA VAL A 69 -20.44 -13.86 4.17
C VAL A 69 -21.77 -14.00 4.94
N ALA A 70 -21.80 -13.58 6.20
CA ALA A 70 -23.02 -13.59 7.00
C ALA A 70 -24.10 -12.62 6.47
N ARG A 71 -23.72 -11.52 5.82
CA ARG A 71 -24.66 -10.60 5.17
C ARG A 71 -25.27 -11.23 3.92
N VAL A 72 -24.47 -11.90 3.10
CA VAL A 72 -24.94 -12.61 1.89
C VAL A 72 -25.85 -13.77 2.28
N TRP A 73 -25.44 -14.59 3.25
CA TRP A 73 -26.25 -15.68 3.79
C TRP A 73 -27.62 -15.19 4.28
N ARG A 74 -27.66 -14.11 5.07
CA ARG A 74 -28.94 -13.52 5.53
C ARG A 74 -29.83 -12.97 4.41
N ARG A 75 -29.31 -12.81 3.19
CA ARG A 75 -30.02 -12.23 2.04
C ARG A 75 -30.75 -13.27 1.18
N GLY A 76 -30.41 -14.55 1.29
CA GLY A 76 -31.17 -15.64 0.67
C GLY A 76 -30.33 -16.87 0.30
N SER A 77 -31.00 -18.02 0.30
CA SER A 77 -30.69 -19.37 -0.21
C SER A 77 -29.88 -20.40 0.61
N ALA A 78 -28.83 -20.04 1.37
CA ALA A 78 -28.10 -21.09 2.11
C ALA A 78 -28.90 -21.65 3.33
N PRO A 79 -29.05 -22.98 3.48
CA PRO A 79 -29.81 -23.60 4.58
C PRO A 79 -29.32 -23.15 5.96
N LEU A 80 -30.22 -22.97 6.92
CA LEU A 80 -29.82 -22.67 8.30
C LEU A 80 -28.97 -23.82 8.87
N PRO A 81 -28.00 -23.57 9.76
CA PRO A 81 -27.20 -24.64 10.39
C PRO A 81 -28.04 -25.70 11.10
N SER A 82 -29.27 -25.35 11.49
CA SER A 82 -30.28 -26.25 12.09
C SER A 82 -31.06 -27.09 11.08
N GLU A 83 -31.03 -26.72 9.80
CA GLU A 83 -31.75 -27.37 8.70
C GLU A 83 -30.82 -28.14 7.77
N ALA A 84 -29.51 -27.87 7.83
CA ALA A 84 -28.49 -28.58 7.07
C ALA A 84 -28.06 -29.88 7.77
N ASP A 85 -28.04 -30.99 7.04
CA ASP A 85 -27.47 -32.26 7.51
C ASP A 85 -25.98 -32.13 7.91
N ARG A 86 -25.28 -31.17 7.30
CA ARG A 86 -23.89 -30.79 7.59
C ARG A 86 -23.71 -29.28 7.56
N VAL A 87 -23.35 -28.72 8.71
CA VAL A 87 -23.04 -27.28 8.88
C VAL A 87 -21.90 -26.81 7.94
N LEU A 88 -20.97 -27.70 7.58
CA LEU A 88 -19.88 -27.38 6.65
C LEU A 88 -20.38 -27.11 5.22
N ASP A 89 -21.43 -27.80 4.78
CA ASP A 89 -21.97 -27.67 3.43
C ASP A 89 -22.74 -26.34 3.29
N ALA A 90 -23.52 -25.97 4.31
CA ALA A 90 -24.16 -24.64 4.39
C ALA A 90 -23.13 -23.50 4.41
N GLY A 91 -22.00 -23.68 5.11
CA GLY A 91 -20.91 -22.72 5.11
C GLY A 91 -20.23 -22.59 3.75
N ALA A 92 -20.00 -23.69 3.05
CA ALA A 92 -19.41 -23.70 1.71
C ALA A 92 -20.32 -23.02 0.67
N GLU A 93 -21.63 -23.24 0.77
CA GLU A 93 -22.63 -22.59 -0.09
C GLU A 93 -22.65 -21.07 0.12
N ALA A 94 -22.69 -20.59 1.37
CA ALA A 94 -22.65 -19.16 1.69
C ALA A 94 -21.36 -18.48 1.17
N VAL A 95 -20.22 -19.17 1.23
CA VAL A 95 -18.97 -18.70 0.60
C VAL A 95 -19.10 -18.66 -0.92
N GLY A 96 -19.68 -19.70 -1.53
CA GLY A 96 -19.93 -19.77 -2.97
C GLY A 96 -20.81 -18.61 -3.47
N GLU A 97 -21.92 -18.32 -2.78
CA GLU A 97 -22.79 -17.19 -3.09
C GLU A 97 -22.06 -15.85 -2.93
N THR A 98 -21.25 -15.70 -1.88
CA THR A 98 -20.44 -14.49 -1.67
C THR A 98 -19.46 -14.26 -2.81
N VAL A 99 -18.81 -15.33 -3.29
CA VAL A 99 -17.95 -15.28 -4.48
C VAL A 99 -18.75 -14.89 -5.72
N GLN A 100 -19.95 -15.43 -5.91
CA GLN A 100 -20.80 -15.05 -7.04
C GLN A 100 -21.21 -13.58 -7.00
N VAL A 101 -21.58 -13.05 -5.82
CA VAL A 101 -21.88 -11.62 -5.62
C VAL A 101 -20.66 -10.76 -5.96
N ALA A 102 -19.47 -11.17 -5.50
CA ALA A 102 -18.23 -10.46 -5.81
C ALA A 102 -17.90 -10.48 -7.32
N VAL A 103 -18.05 -11.64 -7.98
CA VAL A 103 -17.83 -11.80 -9.42
C VAL A 103 -18.85 -11.00 -10.24
N ALA A 104 -20.13 -11.01 -9.85
CA ALA A 104 -21.16 -10.21 -10.47
C ALA A 104 -20.87 -8.70 -10.31
N GLY A 105 -20.46 -8.28 -9.11
CA GLY A 105 -20.03 -6.91 -8.84
C GLY A 105 -18.83 -6.47 -9.69
N TYR A 106 -17.83 -7.34 -9.85
CA TYR A 106 -16.67 -7.09 -10.71
C TYR A 106 -17.05 -6.97 -12.19
N ARG A 107 -17.92 -7.87 -12.68
CA ARG A 107 -18.37 -7.85 -14.08
C ARG A 107 -19.22 -6.64 -14.43
N GLN A 108 -20.00 -6.14 -13.47
CA GLN A 108 -20.85 -4.95 -13.65
C GLN A 108 -20.12 -3.63 -13.35
N GLY A 109 -18.99 -3.68 -12.63
CA GLY A 109 -18.19 -2.52 -12.30
C GLY A 109 -17.61 -1.84 -13.53
N SER A 110 -17.46 -0.52 -13.47
CA SER A 110 -16.79 0.24 -14.52
C SER A 110 -15.30 -0.13 -14.63
N ASP A 111 -14.70 0.03 -15.81
CA ASP A 111 -13.29 -0.32 -16.02
C ASP A 111 -12.35 0.43 -15.06
N ARG A 112 -12.66 1.69 -14.73
CA ARG A 112 -11.90 2.47 -13.73
C ARG A 112 -12.03 1.92 -12.30
N GLU A 113 -13.22 1.52 -11.88
CA GLU A 113 -13.40 0.88 -10.56
C GLU A 113 -12.64 -0.45 -10.51
N ASN A 114 -12.74 -1.23 -11.58
CA ASN A 114 -12.02 -2.49 -11.72
C ASN A 114 -10.51 -2.29 -11.76
N ALA A 115 -10.01 -1.20 -12.37
CA ALA A 115 -8.60 -0.83 -12.33
C ALA A 115 -8.12 -0.56 -10.89
N LEU A 116 -8.85 0.27 -10.12
CA LEU A 116 -8.50 0.55 -8.72
C LEU A 116 -8.56 -0.71 -7.84
N LEU A 117 -9.56 -1.58 -8.07
CA LEU A 117 -9.66 -2.86 -7.36
C LEU A 117 -8.51 -3.80 -7.73
N ASN A 118 -8.21 -3.95 -9.02
CA ASN A 118 -7.10 -4.78 -9.50
C ASN A 118 -5.75 -4.28 -8.98
N LEU A 119 -5.55 -2.96 -8.95
CA LEU A 119 -4.38 -2.30 -8.36
C LEU A 119 -4.25 -2.66 -6.88
N LEU A 120 -5.32 -2.46 -6.09
CA LEU A 120 -5.34 -2.77 -4.67
C LEU A 120 -5.06 -4.26 -4.40
N LEU A 121 -5.76 -5.15 -5.10
CA LEU A 121 -5.63 -6.60 -4.91
C LEU A 121 -4.25 -7.12 -5.29
N SER A 122 -3.71 -6.67 -6.43
CA SER A 122 -2.36 -7.07 -6.88
C SER A 122 -1.28 -6.51 -5.95
N PHE A 123 -1.42 -5.26 -5.50
CA PHE A 123 -0.50 -4.64 -4.54
C PHE A 123 -0.49 -5.41 -3.21
N THR A 124 -1.65 -5.60 -2.59
CA THR A 124 -1.78 -6.29 -1.30
C THR A 124 -1.34 -7.75 -1.41
N GLY A 125 -1.75 -8.44 -2.46
CA GLY A 125 -1.40 -9.84 -2.70
C GLY A 125 0.10 -10.03 -2.90
N THR A 126 0.73 -9.16 -3.68
CA THR A 126 2.18 -9.23 -3.94
C THR A 126 2.98 -8.92 -2.67
N TRP A 127 2.62 -7.87 -1.94
CA TRP A 127 3.28 -7.54 -0.67
C TRP A 127 3.13 -8.65 0.38
N LEU A 128 1.95 -9.25 0.48
CA LEU A 128 1.73 -10.37 1.39
C LEU A 128 2.57 -11.58 0.96
N MET A 129 2.63 -11.87 -0.33
CA MET A 129 3.44 -12.96 -0.88
C MET A 129 4.93 -12.77 -0.56
N THR A 130 5.51 -11.60 -0.82
CA THR A 130 6.93 -11.35 -0.51
C THR A 130 7.19 -11.46 0.99
N ARG A 131 6.32 -10.88 1.83
CA ARG A 131 6.47 -10.93 3.29
C ARG A 131 6.35 -12.33 3.87
N LEU A 132 5.42 -13.14 3.36
CA LEU A 132 5.27 -14.53 3.73
C LEU A 132 6.49 -15.35 3.27
N SER A 133 6.95 -15.15 2.04
CA SER A 133 8.15 -15.82 1.52
C SER A 133 9.37 -15.54 2.40
N THR A 134 9.68 -14.27 2.67
CA THR A 134 10.79 -13.85 3.54
C THR A 134 10.66 -14.38 4.96
N THR A 135 9.43 -14.47 5.48
CA THR A 135 9.17 -15.05 6.81
C THR A 135 9.34 -16.57 6.84
N MET A 136 8.94 -17.27 5.78
CA MET A 136 9.14 -18.72 5.64
C MET A 136 10.62 -19.07 5.50
N ILE A 137 11.35 -18.35 4.64
CA ILE A 137 12.80 -18.54 4.44
C ILE A 137 13.56 -18.35 5.76
N ARG A 138 13.23 -17.31 6.52
CA ARG A 138 13.84 -17.05 7.84
C ARG A 138 13.54 -18.11 8.89
N ARG A 139 12.37 -18.77 8.84
CA ARG A 139 11.93 -19.73 9.88
C ARG A 139 12.28 -21.19 9.55
N ARG A 140 12.31 -21.58 8.27
CA ARG A 140 12.47 -22.97 7.82
C ARG A 140 13.76 -23.21 7.02
N GLY A 141 14.62 -22.21 6.86
CA GLY A 141 15.70 -22.26 5.87
C GLY A 141 15.16 -22.17 4.45
N ARG A 142 16.00 -22.45 3.43
CA ARG A 142 15.91 -22.20 1.97
C ARG A 142 14.64 -22.68 1.21
N PHE A 143 13.54 -22.95 1.89
CA PHE A 143 12.24 -23.33 1.34
C PHE A 143 11.26 -22.14 1.39
N GLY A 144 11.25 -21.37 0.31
CA GLY A 144 10.24 -20.35 -0.03
C GLY A 144 10.12 -20.22 -1.56
N PRO A 145 8.94 -19.89 -2.11
CA PRO A 145 8.65 -19.96 -3.56
C PRO A 145 9.35 -18.87 -4.39
N LEU A 146 9.79 -17.78 -3.77
CA LEU A 146 10.54 -16.69 -4.44
C LEU A 146 11.99 -16.77 -3.97
N ARG A 147 12.87 -17.29 -4.83
CA ARG A 147 14.32 -17.28 -4.62
C ARG A 147 14.89 -15.90 -4.92
N ASP A 148 16.02 -15.58 -4.31
CA ASP A 148 16.83 -14.42 -4.71
C ASP A 148 17.12 -14.50 -6.22
N VAL A 149 16.76 -13.46 -6.96
CA VAL A 149 17.10 -13.35 -8.39
C VAL A 149 18.56 -12.90 -8.45
N VAL A 150 19.44 -13.88 -8.63
CA VAL A 150 20.87 -13.63 -8.88
C VAL A 150 21.08 -13.56 -10.39
N VAL A 151 21.46 -12.40 -10.89
CA VAL A 151 21.91 -12.21 -12.27
C VAL A 151 23.40 -11.86 -12.20
N SER A 152 24.26 -12.74 -12.71
CA SER A 152 25.71 -12.51 -12.85
C SER A 152 26.42 -12.02 -11.57
N ASP A 153 26.40 -12.83 -10.51
CA ASP A 153 27.02 -12.56 -9.19
C ASP A 153 26.52 -11.30 -8.45
N THR A 154 25.51 -10.61 -8.96
CA THR A 154 24.90 -9.44 -8.33
C THR A 154 23.50 -9.80 -7.82
N HIS A 155 23.26 -9.62 -6.51
CA HIS A 155 21.93 -9.74 -5.94
C HIS A 155 21.07 -8.59 -6.43
N VAL A 156 20.16 -8.87 -7.37
CA VAL A 156 19.19 -7.86 -7.82
C VAL A 156 18.06 -7.83 -6.80
N HIS A 157 18.00 -6.74 -6.05
CA HIS A 157 16.89 -6.46 -5.16
C HIS A 157 15.58 -6.43 -5.94
N HIS A 158 14.54 -7.06 -5.41
CA HIS A 158 13.26 -7.22 -6.10
C HIS A 158 12.53 -5.89 -6.34
N PHE A 159 12.94 -4.80 -5.69
CA PHE A 159 12.46 -3.46 -6.02
C PHE A 159 12.83 -3.03 -7.45
N VAL A 160 13.97 -3.48 -8.00
CA VAL A 160 14.43 -3.10 -9.36
C VAL A 160 13.50 -3.65 -10.44
N PRO A 161 13.21 -4.97 -10.52
CA PRO A 161 12.20 -5.48 -11.45
C PRO A 161 10.80 -4.95 -11.10
N GLY A 162 10.51 -4.62 -9.83
CA GLY A 162 9.29 -3.94 -9.42
C GLY A 162 9.10 -2.58 -10.09
N ILE A 163 10.12 -1.72 -10.05
CA ILE A 163 10.14 -0.41 -10.73
C ILE A 163 9.95 -0.59 -12.23
N ALA A 164 10.70 -1.52 -12.85
CA ALA A 164 10.58 -1.78 -14.28
C ALA A 164 9.15 -2.21 -14.65
N MET A 165 8.55 -3.12 -13.87
CA MET A 165 7.17 -3.57 -14.08
C MET A 165 6.16 -2.42 -13.96
N ALA A 166 6.30 -1.56 -12.94
CA ALA A 166 5.42 -0.41 -12.75
C ALA A 166 5.57 0.63 -13.88
N PHE A 167 6.80 0.93 -14.32
CA PHE A 167 7.05 1.86 -15.42
C PHE A 167 6.54 1.34 -16.75
N LEU A 168 6.72 0.05 -17.05
CA LEU A 168 6.20 -0.54 -18.28
C LEU A 168 4.66 -0.52 -18.29
N ALA A 169 4.02 -0.89 -17.17
CA ALA A 169 2.56 -0.86 -17.06
C ALA A 169 2.00 0.57 -17.17
N GLY A 170 2.59 1.53 -16.47
CA GLY A 170 2.18 2.94 -16.54
C GLY A 170 2.44 3.57 -17.91
N GLY A 171 3.59 3.27 -18.53
CA GLY A 171 3.90 3.72 -19.89
C GLY A 171 2.95 3.14 -20.92
N ALA A 172 2.61 1.84 -20.81
CA ALA A 172 1.63 1.19 -21.67
C ALA A 172 0.23 1.81 -21.51
N SER A 173 -0.16 2.20 -20.29
CA SER A 173 -1.44 2.87 -20.02
C SER A 173 -1.50 4.24 -20.71
N ILE A 174 -0.45 5.05 -20.59
CA ILE A 174 -0.32 6.35 -21.25
C ILE A 174 -0.36 6.22 -22.78
N ALA A 175 0.27 5.18 -23.32
CA ALA A 175 0.27 4.92 -24.76
C ALA A 175 -1.09 4.43 -25.27
N ALA A 176 -1.75 3.54 -24.52
CA ALA A 176 -3.02 2.93 -24.91
C ALA A 176 -4.22 3.89 -24.79
N ARG A 177 -4.21 4.80 -23.79
CA ARG A 177 -5.29 5.76 -23.50
C ARG A 177 -6.67 5.09 -23.46
N SER A 178 -6.76 3.93 -22.82
CA SER A 178 -7.94 3.07 -22.84
C SER A 178 -8.25 2.57 -21.44
N GLU A 179 -9.43 2.89 -20.92
CA GLU A 179 -9.88 2.42 -19.60
C GLU A 179 -9.93 0.89 -19.52
N ALA A 180 -10.33 0.23 -20.61
CA ALA A 180 -10.35 -1.22 -20.69
C ALA A 180 -8.94 -1.84 -20.61
N ALA A 181 -7.93 -1.15 -21.16
CA ALA A 181 -6.53 -1.56 -20.99
C ALA A 181 -6.03 -1.26 -19.57
N ASP A 182 -6.35 -0.08 -19.03
CA ASP A 182 -5.95 0.36 -17.69
C ASP A 182 -6.44 -0.59 -16.59
N ARG A 183 -7.65 -1.13 -16.74
CA ARG A 183 -8.17 -2.21 -15.90
C ARG A 183 -7.16 -3.34 -15.70
N TRP A 184 -6.53 -3.80 -16.77
CA TRP A 184 -5.61 -4.93 -16.71
C TRP A 184 -4.18 -4.50 -16.40
N LEU A 185 -3.75 -3.35 -16.91
CA LEU A 185 -2.43 -2.76 -16.61
C LEU A 185 -2.27 -2.39 -15.13
N ALA A 186 -3.38 -2.14 -14.42
CA ALA A 186 -3.38 -1.96 -12.98
C ALA A 186 -2.79 -3.15 -12.20
N VAL A 187 -2.87 -4.38 -12.73
CA VAL A 187 -2.33 -5.59 -12.07
C VAL A 187 -0.80 -5.59 -12.02
N PRO A 188 -0.05 -5.52 -13.15
CA PRO A 188 1.40 -5.44 -13.11
C PRO A 188 1.87 -4.12 -12.47
N PHE A 189 1.12 -3.01 -12.62
CA PHE A 189 1.44 -1.76 -11.93
C PHE A 189 1.41 -1.95 -10.40
N GLY A 190 0.32 -2.50 -9.85
CA GLY A 190 0.19 -2.73 -8.41
C GLY A 190 1.20 -3.72 -7.86
N ALA A 191 1.46 -4.82 -8.58
CA ALA A 191 2.51 -5.76 -8.23
C ALA A 191 3.91 -5.08 -8.22
N GLY A 192 4.24 -4.31 -9.25
CA GLY A 192 5.51 -3.59 -9.34
C GLY A 192 5.70 -2.58 -8.21
N VAL A 193 4.65 -1.82 -7.88
CA VAL A 193 4.66 -0.88 -6.74
C VAL A 193 4.83 -1.63 -5.41
N ALA A 194 4.17 -2.77 -5.20
CA ALA A 194 4.33 -3.57 -3.98
C ALA A 194 5.75 -4.10 -3.80
N LEU A 195 6.36 -4.66 -4.85
CA LEU A 195 7.76 -5.09 -4.84
C LEU A 195 8.71 -3.94 -4.53
N THR A 196 8.40 -2.75 -5.05
CA THR A 196 9.20 -1.54 -4.80
C THR A 196 9.09 -1.10 -3.34
N LEU A 197 7.87 -1.07 -2.80
CA LEU A 197 7.61 -0.59 -1.45
C LEU A 197 8.02 -1.58 -0.35
N ASP A 198 8.10 -2.88 -0.63
CA ASP A 198 8.59 -3.87 0.36
C ASP A 198 10.04 -3.58 0.78
N GLU A 199 10.85 -2.97 -0.09
CA GLU A 199 12.19 -2.48 0.22
C GLU A 199 12.27 -0.95 0.41
N SER A 200 11.16 -0.27 0.76
CA SER A 200 11.15 1.19 1.00
C SER A 200 12.23 1.65 1.98
N ALA A 201 12.60 0.79 2.94
CA ALA A 201 13.65 1.10 3.89
C ALA A 201 15.04 1.23 3.24
N LEU A 202 15.31 0.48 2.18
CA LEU A 202 16.56 0.57 1.39
C LEU A 202 16.52 1.76 0.43
N LEU A 203 15.36 2.04 -0.19
CA LEU A 203 15.18 3.19 -1.08
C LEU A 203 15.35 4.54 -0.38
N LEU A 204 14.95 4.64 0.88
CA LEU A 204 15.00 5.88 1.66
C LEU A 204 16.33 6.11 2.41
N LYS A 205 17.24 5.12 2.44
CA LYS A 205 18.44 5.17 3.30
C LYS A 205 19.69 4.78 2.53
N LEU A 206 20.40 5.77 1.98
CA LEU A 206 21.66 5.54 1.26
C LEU A 206 22.93 5.65 2.13
N ASP A 207 22.92 6.27 3.33
CA ASP A 207 24.19 6.49 4.07
C ASP A 207 24.21 6.46 5.62
N ASP A 208 23.12 6.60 6.40
CA ASP A 208 23.26 6.82 7.86
C ASP A 208 22.78 5.69 8.79
N VAL A 209 23.77 4.94 9.28
CA VAL A 209 23.97 4.47 10.66
C VAL A 209 22.71 4.05 11.46
N TYR A 210 22.49 2.74 11.49
CA TYR A 210 22.10 1.96 12.69
C TYR A 210 20.71 2.13 13.32
N TRP A 211 19.66 2.25 12.51
CA TRP A 211 18.31 2.01 13.01
C TRP A 211 17.81 0.63 12.58
N THR A 212 17.77 -0.30 13.54
CA THR A 212 17.27 -1.69 13.47
C THR A 212 15.76 -1.81 13.19
N GLU A 213 15.16 -0.85 12.47
CA GLU A 213 13.73 -0.74 12.17
C GLU A 213 13.43 -0.80 10.67
N GLU A 214 14.34 -1.31 9.84
CA GLU A 214 14.16 -1.41 8.37
C GLU A 214 12.87 -2.15 7.98
N GLY A 215 12.53 -3.20 8.73
CA GLY A 215 11.28 -3.94 8.52
C GLY A 215 10.01 -3.19 8.91
N ALA A 216 10.09 -2.14 9.75
CA ALA A 216 8.93 -1.39 10.26
C ALA A 216 8.57 -0.22 9.34
N VAL A 217 9.55 0.50 8.81
CA VAL A 217 9.31 1.61 7.86
C VAL A 217 8.64 1.10 6.58
N SER A 218 9.15 0.00 6.01
CA SER A 218 8.53 -0.65 4.84
C SER A 218 7.07 -1.05 5.11
N VAL A 219 6.78 -1.63 6.29
CA VAL A 219 5.42 -1.97 6.69
C VAL A 219 4.54 -0.73 6.83
N GLN A 220 5.03 0.34 7.47
CA GLN A 220 4.26 1.57 7.64
C GLN A 220 3.93 2.23 6.31
N VAL A 221 4.91 2.36 5.42
CA VAL A 221 4.72 2.92 4.08
C VAL A 221 3.72 2.06 3.30
N THR A 222 3.88 0.74 3.32
CA THR A 222 2.95 -0.17 2.62
C THR A 222 1.53 -0.07 3.19
N LEU A 223 1.35 -0.05 4.51
CA LEU A 223 0.04 0.09 5.14
C LEU A 223 -0.60 1.44 4.83
N ALA A 224 0.18 2.52 4.77
CA ALA A 224 -0.30 3.83 4.35
C ALA A 224 -0.74 3.82 2.88
N SER A 225 0.04 3.19 1.99
CA SER A 225 -0.34 3.00 0.59
C SER A 225 -1.61 2.16 0.44
N PHE A 226 -1.74 1.07 1.20
CA PHE A 226 -2.95 0.25 1.25
C PHE A 226 -4.19 1.05 1.68
N ALA A 227 -4.07 1.84 2.75
CA ALA A 227 -5.14 2.68 3.27
C ALA A 227 -5.55 3.76 2.24
N MET A 228 -4.56 4.37 1.58
CA MET A 228 -4.79 5.36 0.53
C MET A 228 -5.52 4.74 -0.66
N LEU A 229 -5.04 3.62 -1.21
CA LEU A 229 -5.67 2.93 -2.34
C LEU A 229 -7.10 2.47 -2.00
N SER A 230 -7.31 1.93 -0.80
CA SER A 230 -8.64 1.54 -0.32
C SER A 230 -9.58 2.73 -0.24
N THR A 231 -9.10 3.86 0.29
CA THR A 231 -9.88 5.11 0.38
C THR A 231 -10.25 5.63 -1.01
N LEU A 232 -9.31 5.63 -1.95
CA LEU A 232 -9.55 6.05 -3.33
C LEU A 232 -10.60 5.17 -4.02
N LEU A 233 -10.53 3.85 -3.83
CA LEU A 233 -11.52 2.92 -4.36
C LEU A 233 -12.93 3.22 -3.83
N VAL A 234 -13.07 3.35 -2.50
CA VAL A 234 -14.35 3.63 -1.85
C VAL A 234 -14.89 5.00 -2.25
N ALA A 235 -14.05 6.03 -2.23
CA ALA A 235 -14.42 7.39 -2.62
C ALA A 235 -14.86 7.47 -4.09
N SER A 236 -14.09 6.86 -5.01
CA SER A 236 -14.45 6.79 -6.44
C SER A 236 -15.81 6.13 -6.63
N ARG A 237 -16.05 4.99 -5.97
CA ARG A 237 -17.32 4.28 -6.05
C ARG A 237 -18.49 5.10 -5.49
N MET A 238 -18.29 5.77 -4.37
CA MET A 238 -19.30 6.64 -3.76
C MET A 238 -19.66 7.82 -4.66
N LEU A 239 -18.65 8.53 -5.18
CA LEU A 239 -18.86 9.70 -6.04
C LEU A 239 -19.56 9.32 -7.35
N ARG A 240 -19.15 8.22 -7.99
CA ARG A 240 -19.80 7.72 -9.22
C ARG A 240 -21.25 7.34 -9.01
N ARG A 241 -21.55 6.71 -7.86
CA ARG A 241 -22.94 6.39 -7.51
C ARG A 241 -23.77 7.65 -7.35
N GLY A 242 -23.24 8.69 -6.71
CA GLY A 242 -23.92 9.98 -6.57
C GLY A 242 -24.17 10.66 -7.92
N GLU A 243 -23.16 10.67 -8.80
CA GLU A 243 -23.27 11.21 -10.16
C GLU A 243 -24.39 10.54 -10.96
N GLN A 244 -24.50 9.22 -10.89
CA GLN A 244 -25.57 8.47 -11.59
C GLN A 244 -26.98 8.86 -11.13
N VAL A 245 -27.16 9.10 -9.83
CA VAL A 245 -28.45 9.52 -9.27
C VAL A 245 -28.81 10.93 -9.74
N VAL A 246 -27.89 11.89 -9.62
CA VAL A 246 -28.13 13.29 -10.03
C VAL A 246 -28.42 13.39 -11.53
N LEU A 247 -27.71 12.62 -12.36
CA LEU A 247 -27.97 12.59 -13.81
C LEU A 247 -29.31 11.94 -14.15
N ALA A 248 -29.76 10.94 -13.40
CA ALA A 248 -31.07 10.33 -13.59
C ALA A 248 -32.19 11.32 -13.27
N GLU A 249 -32.08 12.05 -12.16
CA GLU A 249 -33.03 13.11 -11.78
C GLU A 249 -33.08 14.23 -12.82
N SER A 250 -31.91 14.67 -13.30
CA SER A 250 -31.82 15.72 -14.33
C SER A 250 -32.47 15.31 -15.64
N ARG A 251 -32.31 14.04 -16.06
CA ARG A 251 -32.96 13.51 -17.27
C ARG A 251 -34.47 13.40 -17.11
N ALA A 252 -34.94 12.99 -15.92
CA ALA A 252 -36.38 12.89 -15.66
C ALA A 252 -37.06 14.27 -15.69
N ALA A 253 -36.40 15.31 -15.16
CA ALA A 253 -36.88 16.68 -15.25
C ALA A 253 -36.92 17.22 -16.70
N ASP A 254 -35.92 16.91 -17.52
CA ASP A 254 -35.88 17.31 -18.94
C ASP A 254 -36.97 16.63 -19.78
N ASP A 255 -37.38 15.41 -19.42
CA ASP A 255 -38.42 14.67 -20.15
C ASP A 255 -39.84 15.13 -19.79
N ASP A 256 -40.07 15.62 -18.56
CA ASP A 256 -41.34 16.19 -18.10
C ASP A 256 -41.61 17.59 -18.73
N ASP A 257 -40.55 18.34 -19.03
CA ASP A 257 -40.64 19.68 -19.64
C ASP A 257 -40.70 19.63 -21.18
N ARG A 258 -40.61 18.44 -21.80
CA ARG A 258 -40.82 18.29 -23.25
C ARG A 258 -42.32 18.39 -23.57
N PRO A 259 -42.75 19.30 -24.44
CA PRO A 259 -44.14 19.34 -24.88
C PRO A 259 -44.47 18.02 -25.59
N THR A 260 -45.37 17.24 -25.01
CA THR A 260 -45.90 16.02 -25.62
C THR A 260 -46.59 16.42 -26.91
N THR A 261 -45.87 16.31 -28.03
CA THR A 261 -46.46 16.47 -29.36
C THR A 261 -47.33 15.24 -29.60
N HIS A 262 -48.55 15.26 -29.04
CA HIS A 262 -49.60 14.33 -29.40
C HIS A 262 -49.93 14.59 -30.87
N LEU A 263 -49.23 13.88 -31.75
CA LEU A 263 -49.52 13.84 -33.17
C LEU A 263 -50.86 13.11 -33.31
N HIS A 264 -51.95 13.89 -33.29
CA HIS A 264 -53.26 13.41 -33.71
C HIS A 264 -53.14 13.03 -35.19
N VAL A 265 -52.89 11.74 -35.45
CA VAL A 265 -53.04 11.15 -36.77
C VAL A 265 -54.53 11.17 -37.08
N VAL A 266 -54.98 12.23 -37.75
CA VAL A 266 -56.29 12.29 -38.38
C VAL A 266 -56.24 11.34 -39.57
N THR A 267 -56.72 10.11 -39.38
CA THR A 267 -57.02 9.21 -40.49
C THR A 267 -58.25 9.76 -41.22
N ALA A 268 -58.06 10.10 -42.49
CA ALA A 268 -59.10 10.46 -43.45
C ALA A 268 -59.85 9.22 -43.96
#